data_AF-A0A2V5P908-F1
#
_entry.id   AF-A0A2V5P908-F1
#
_cell.length_a   1.000
_cell.length_b   1.000
_cell.length_c   1.000
_cell.angle_alpha   90.00
_cell.angle_beta   90.00
_cell.angle_gamma   90.00
#
_symmetry.space_group_name_H-M   'P 1'
#
loop_
_entity.id
_entity.type
_entity.pdbx_description
1 polymer ?
#
loop_
_entity_poly.entity_id
_entity_poly.type
_entity_poly.pdbx_seq_one_letter_code
_entity_poly.pdbx_strand_id
1 'polypeptide(L)'
;MFAACALFACSVSRAQPNLVLLLSPPGDYIGLGLTYYTSDQAEIGISGSRSTVQVTAFGYYIMFDAPGGSDLMVGRFTNAVSFPGNADVPGLSVLGNGRSCLSTACGAFDIREIRTDGSGQVVGFWATFSQS
;
A
#
# COMPACT_ATOMS: atom_id res chain seq x y z
N MET A 1 -36.14 -37.79 21.58
CA MET A 1 -35.44 -36.48 21.57
C MET A 1 -34.25 -36.59 20.64
N PHE A 2 -34.26 -35.86 19.53
CA PHE A 2 -33.16 -35.87 18.54
C PHE A 2 -32.02 -34.98 19.04
N ALA A 3 -30.80 -35.51 19.07
CA ALA A 3 -29.59 -34.74 19.37
C ALA A 3 -29.13 -34.02 18.10
N ALA A 4 -29.15 -32.69 18.11
CA ALA A 4 -28.61 -31.87 17.03
C ALA A 4 -27.10 -31.71 17.23
N CYS A 5 -26.31 -32.28 16.31
CA CYS A 5 -24.86 -32.11 16.26
C CYS A 5 -24.55 -30.80 15.50
N ALA A 6 -24.09 -29.78 16.21
CA ALA A 6 -23.72 -28.50 15.63
C ALA A 6 -22.35 -28.61 14.94
N LEU A 7 -22.34 -28.48 13.61
CA LEU A 7 -21.12 -28.38 12.82
C LEU A 7 -20.53 -26.97 13.00
N PHE A 8 -19.44 -26.86 13.77
CA PHE A 8 -18.62 -25.66 13.80
C PHE A 8 -17.82 -25.57 12.49
N ALA A 9 -18.22 -24.68 11.58
CA ALA A 9 -17.38 -24.29 10.46
C ALA A 9 -16.23 -23.43 11.00
N CYS A 10 -15.03 -24.01 11.10
CA CYS A 10 -13.83 -23.26 11.40
C CYS A 10 -13.43 -22.50 10.13
N SER A 11 -13.74 -21.20 10.07
CA SER A 11 -13.26 -20.34 9.00
C SER A 11 -11.73 -20.24 9.10
N VAL A 12 -11.01 -20.92 8.21
CA VAL A 12 -9.58 -20.65 8.03
C VAL A 12 -9.47 -19.26 7.42
N SER A 13 -9.24 -18.25 8.26
CA SER A 13 -8.81 -16.93 7.79
C SER A 13 -7.41 -17.10 7.21
N ARG A 14 -7.32 -17.34 5.90
CA ARG A 14 -6.05 -17.26 5.18
C ARG A 14 -5.66 -15.79 5.17
N ALA A 15 -4.77 -15.40 6.07
CA ALA A 15 -4.08 -14.13 5.91
C ALA A 15 -3.35 -14.19 4.57
N GLN A 16 -3.86 -13.48 3.55
CA GLN A 16 -3.10 -13.31 2.33
C GLN A 16 -1.82 -12.56 2.71
N PRO A 17 -0.63 -13.06 2.30
CA PRO A 17 0.61 -12.36 2.53
C PRO A 17 0.56 -11.03 1.78
N ASN A 18 1.06 -9.98 2.41
CA ASN A 18 1.20 -8.69 1.75
C ASN A 18 2.16 -8.83 0.57
N LEU A 19 1.86 -8.15 -0.54
CA LEU A 19 2.74 -8.05 -1.70
C LEU A 19 3.06 -6.57 -1.89
N VAL A 20 4.34 -6.27 -2.08
CA VAL A 20 4.77 -4.94 -2.52
C VAL A 20 5.29 -5.09 -3.94
N LEU A 21 4.76 -4.30 -4.87
CA LEU A 21 5.25 -4.20 -6.24
C LEU A 21 5.50 -2.73 -6.58
N LEU A 22 6.76 -2.42 -6.83
CA LEU A 22 7.23 -1.13 -7.32
C LEU A 22 7.61 -1.28 -8.80
N LEU A 23 6.89 -0.57 -9.66
CA LEU A 23 7.16 -0.50 -11.09
C LEU A 23 7.83 0.82 -11.41
N SER A 24 9.14 0.79 -11.68
CA SER A 24 9.89 1.95 -12.16
C SER A 24 10.02 1.89 -13.67
N PRO A 25 9.43 2.82 -14.44
CA PRO A 25 9.60 2.85 -15.89
C PRO A 25 11.04 3.25 -16.26
N PRO A 26 11.55 2.84 -17.45
CA PRO A 26 12.86 3.26 -17.91
C PRO A 26 13.04 4.78 -17.85
N GLY A 27 14.11 5.23 -17.18
CA GLY A 27 14.39 6.66 -16.99
C GLY A 27 13.90 7.26 -15.67
N ASP A 28 13.11 6.53 -14.87
CA ASP A 28 12.74 6.96 -13.52
C ASP A 28 13.97 7.00 -12.60
N TYR A 29 14.27 8.18 -12.09
CA TYR A 29 15.43 8.45 -11.24
C TYR A 29 15.38 7.69 -9.92
N ILE A 30 14.18 7.46 -9.38
CA ILE A 30 13.99 6.89 -8.03
C ILE A 30 14.15 5.38 -8.07
N GLY A 31 13.31 4.70 -8.86
CA GLY A 31 13.36 3.24 -8.97
C GLY A 31 14.35 2.71 -10.01
N LEU A 32 15.14 3.58 -10.65
CA LEU A 32 16.20 3.23 -11.61
C LEU A 32 15.75 2.46 -12.85
N GLY A 33 14.45 2.52 -13.20
CA GLY A 33 13.88 1.73 -14.29
C GLY A 33 13.79 0.24 -13.98
N LEU A 34 13.80 -0.14 -12.69
CA LEU A 34 13.70 -1.52 -12.23
C LEU A 34 12.31 -1.87 -11.70
N THR A 35 11.98 -3.16 -11.75
CA THR A 35 10.81 -3.69 -11.06
C THR A 35 11.25 -4.37 -9.77
N TYR A 36 10.68 -3.96 -8.63
CA TYR A 36 10.92 -4.58 -7.33
C TYR A 36 9.65 -5.26 -6.85
N TYR A 37 9.76 -6.51 -6.39
CA TYR A 37 8.63 -7.24 -5.83
C TYR A 37 9.08 -8.21 -4.73
N THR A 38 8.25 -8.35 -3.70
CA THR A 38 8.46 -9.30 -2.61
C THR A 38 7.12 -9.60 -1.95
N SER A 39 6.97 -10.86 -1.55
CA SER A 39 5.91 -11.32 -0.65
C SER A 39 6.48 -11.81 0.68
N ASP A 40 7.80 -11.68 0.87
CA ASP A 40 8.45 -12.02 2.13
C ASP A 40 8.05 -10.98 3.19
N GLN A 41 7.26 -11.43 4.17
CA GLN A 41 6.78 -10.55 5.23
C GLN A 41 7.91 -10.03 6.13
N ALA A 42 9.08 -10.68 6.14
CA ALA A 42 10.24 -10.17 6.86
C ALA A 42 10.85 -8.92 6.20
N GLU A 43 10.61 -8.72 4.90
CA GLU A 43 11.10 -7.57 4.14
C GLU A 43 10.07 -6.42 4.05
N ILE A 44 8.83 -6.66 4.51
CA ILE A 44 7.71 -5.73 4.38
C ILE A 44 7.33 -5.20 5.77
N GLY A 45 7.47 -3.88 5.94
CA GLY A 45 6.83 -3.17 7.05
C GLY A 45 5.56 -2.48 6.56
N ILE A 46 4.44 -2.64 7.26
CA ILE A 46 3.19 -1.92 7.01
C ILE A 46 2.74 -1.27 8.31
N SER A 47 2.34 0.00 8.24
CA SER A 47 1.78 0.74 9.37
C SER A 47 0.80 1.82 8.90
N GLY A 48 0.11 2.45 9.85
CA GLY A 48 -0.86 3.51 9.60
C GLY A 48 -2.31 3.05 9.65
N SER A 49 -3.18 3.89 9.12
CA SER A 49 -4.64 3.73 9.06
C SER A 49 -5.09 3.75 7.61
N ARG A 50 -6.41 3.74 7.37
CA ARG A 50 -6.95 3.85 6.01
C ARG A 50 -6.74 5.24 5.42
N SER A 51 -6.57 6.30 6.21
CA SER A 51 -6.28 7.62 5.65
C SER A 51 -4.89 7.66 5.00
N THR A 52 -3.90 7.07 5.69
CA THR A 52 -2.51 7.09 5.27
C THR A 52 -1.86 5.75 5.62
N VAL A 53 -1.40 5.03 4.59
CA VAL A 53 -0.68 3.77 4.73
C VAL A 53 0.78 3.97 4.41
N GLN A 54 1.62 3.41 5.26
CA GLN A 54 3.07 3.48 5.14
C GLN A 54 3.61 2.08 4.92
N VAL A 55 4.49 1.94 3.92
CA VAL A 55 5.11 0.68 3.52
C VAL A 55 6.61 0.83 3.46
N THR A 56 7.36 -0.10 4.05
CA THR A 56 8.82 -0.20 3.88
C THR A 56 9.18 -1.50 3.20
N ALA A 57 9.93 -1.44 2.10
CA ALA A 57 10.46 -2.60 1.39
C ALA A 57 11.66 -2.17 0.51
N PHE A 58 12.63 -3.07 0.27
CA PHE A 58 13.79 -2.84 -0.63
C PHE A 58 14.64 -1.58 -0.32
N GLY A 59 14.65 -1.13 0.94
CA GLY A 59 15.30 0.13 1.33
C GLY A 59 14.54 1.39 0.90
N TYR A 60 13.30 1.24 0.40
CA TYR A 60 12.34 2.31 0.21
C TYR A 60 11.35 2.37 1.36
N TYR A 61 10.91 3.59 1.61
CA TYR A 61 9.80 3.96 2.45
C TYR A 61 8.78 4.67 1.54
N ILE A 62 7.56 4.16 1.54
CA ILE A 62 6.50 4.56 0.63
C ILE A 62 5.28 4.96 1.47
N MET A 63 4.71 6.12 1.17
CA MET A 63 3.47 6.59 1.78
C MET A 63 2.39 6.72 0.72
N PHE A 64 1.23 6.13 1.00
CA PHE A 64 0.00 6.26 0.23
C PHE A 64 -0.99 7.04 1.08
N ASP A 65 -1.55 8.11 0.53
CA ASP A 65 -2.50 8.95 1.24
C ASP A 65 -3.78 9.13 0.41
N ALA A 66 -4.91 9.05 1.09
CA ALA A 66 -6.21 9.23 0.49
C ALA A 66 -6.49 10.71 0.18
N PRO A 67 -7.18 11.01 -0.94
CA PRO A 67 -7.55 12.38 -1.28
C PRO A 67 -8.52 12.99 -0.25
N GLY A 68 -8.32 14.26 0.11
CA GLY A 68 -9.30 15.04 0.88
C GLY A 68 -9.56 14.52 2.29
N GLY A 69 -8.61 13.78 2.88
CA GLY A 69 -8.76 13.16 4.20
C GLY A 69 -9.77 12.01 4.25
N SER A 70 -10.13 11.43 3.09
CA SER A 70 -10.95 10.22 3.04
C SER A 70 -10.16 8.98 3.48
N ASP A 71 -10.78 7.80 3.35
CA ASP A 71 -10.08 6.53 3.49
C ASP A 71 -9.60 6.01 2.13
N LEU A 72 -8.44 5.36 2.11
CA LEU A 72 -8.02 4.47 1.05
C LEU A 72 -8.97 3.27 0.99
N MET A 73 -9.42 2.99 -0.21
CA MET A 73 -10.22 1.82 -0.56
C MET A 73 -9.56 1.08 -1.71
N VAL A 74 -9.97 -0.17 -1.94
CA VAL A 74 -9.57 -0.91 -3.14
C VAL A 74 -9.97 -0.10 -4.36
N GLY A 75 -9.00 0.20 -5.22
CA GLY A 75 -9.19 1.13 -6.33
C GLY A 75 -7.89 1.71 -6.85
N ARG A 76 -8.01 2.47 -7.95
CA ARG A 76 -6.90 3.15 -8.62
C ARG A 76 -6.89 4.63 -8.25
N PHE A 77 -5.71 5.14 -7.93
CA PHE A 77 -5.43 6.52 -7.58
C PHE A 77 -4.39 7.07 -8.55
N THR A 78 -4.83 7.97 -9.43
CA THR A 78 -3.98 8.58 -10.48
C THR A 78 -3.63 10.01 -10.15
N ASN A 79 -2.60 10.55 -10.82
CA ASN A 79 -2.11 11.92 -10.64
C ASN A 79 -1.76 12.20 -9.18
N ALA A 80 -1.13 11.21 -8.54
CA ALA A 80 -0.71 11.33 -7.17
C ALA A 80 0.42 12.34 -7.06
N VAL A 81 0.39 13.16 -6.03
CA VAL A 81 1.40 14.19 -5.75
C VAL A 81 2.13 13.85 -4.46
N SER A 82 3.26 14.49 -4.19
CA SER A 82 4.03 14.21 -2.97
C SER A 82 3.19 14.41 -1.69
N PHE A 83 3.25 13.44 -0.79
CA PHE A 83 2.73 13.54 0.57
C PHE A 83 3.86 13.91 1.56
N PRO A 84 3.63 14.85 2.50
CA PRO A 84 2.42 15.65 2.66
C PRO A 84 2.35 16.79 1.63
N GLY A 85 1.12 17.25 1.32
CA GLY A 85 0.88 18.37 0.40
C GLY A 85 -0.18 18.10 -0.68
N ASN A 86 -0.82 16.94 -0.63
CA ASN A 86 -1.73 16.43 -1.64
C ASN A 86 -3.19 16.89 -1.51
N ALA A 87 -3.57 17.68 -0.50
CA ALA A 87 -4.92 18.27 -0.35
C ALA A 87 -6.06 17.30 -0.79
N ASP A 88 -6.78 17.63 -1.86
CA ASP A 88 -7.91 16.85 -2.39
C ASP A 88 -7.53 15.81 -3.46
N VAL A 89 -6.24 15.61 -3.72
CA VAL A 89 -5.73 14.60 -4.66
C VAL A 89 -4.97 13.50 -3.92
N PRO A 90 -4.77 12.32 -4.53
CA PRO A 90 -4.06 11.22 -3.87
C PRO A 90 -2.61 11.61 -3.56
N GLY A 91 -2.11 11.16 -2.41
CA GLY A 91 -0.73 11.37 -2.01
C GLY A 91 0.11 10.12 -2.28
N LEU A 92 1.29 10.31 -2.89
CA LEU A 92 2.31 9.27 -3.05
C LEU A 92 3.68 9.87 -2.77
N SER A 93 4.37 9.34 -1.76
CA SER A 93 5.78 9.66 -1.49
C SER A 93 6.60 8.41 -1.49
N VAL A 94 7.68 8.41 -2.25
CA VAL A 94 8.64 7.31 -2.33
C VAL A 94 9.99 7.90 -1.98
N LEU A 95 10.64 7.39 -0.94
CA LEU A 95 11.95 7.84 -0.49
C LEU A 95 12.80 6.66 -0.04
N GLY A 96 14.10 6.71 -0.29
CA GLY A 96 15.01 5.62 0.04
C GLY A 96 16.09 5.44 -0.99
N ASN A 97 17.10 4.64 -0.67
CA ASN A 97 18.25 4.38 -1.56
C ASN A 97 18.90 5.68 -2.11
N GLY A 98 18.91 6.75 -1.32
CA GLY A 98 19.45 8.07 -1.67
C GLY A 98 18.58 8.90 -2.63
N ARG A 99 17.30 8.55 -2.81
CA ARG A 99 16.38 9.12 -3.81
C ARG A 99 15.02 9.43 -3.19
N SER A 100 14.29 10.36 -3.78
CA SER A 100 12.95 10.74 -3.31
C SER A 100 12.08 11.42 -4.37
N CYS A 101 10.76 11.20 -4.34
CA CYS A 101 9.80 12.01 -5.09
C CYS A 101 9.24 13.14 -4.23
N LEU A 102 9.61 14.38 -4.55
CA LEU A 102 9.12 15.59 -3.88
C LEU A 102 8.45 16.55 -4.88
N SER A 103 7.72 16.01 -5.85
CA SER A 103 7.12 16.77 -6.96
C SER A 103 5.58 16.76 -6.92
N THR A 104 4.97 17.60 -7.75
CA THR A 104 3.51 17.64 -8.00
C THR A 104 3.04 16.52 -8.93
N ALA A 105 3.92 15.61 -9.34
CA ALA A 105 3.59 14.42 -10.11
C ALA A 105 4.52 13.28 -9.64
N CYS A 106 4.03 12.44 -8.73
CA CYS A 106 4.74 11.26 -8.24
C CYS A 106 4.20 9.95 -8.84
N GLY A 107 3.15 10.03 -9.66
CA GLY A 107 2.67 8.94 -10.50
C GLY A 107 1.28 8.43 -10.12
N ALA A 108 1.12 7.13 -9.97
CA ALA A 108 -0.14 6.47 -9.69
C ALA A 108 0.04 5.21 -8.84
N PHE A 109 -1.00 4.83 -8.12
CA PHE A 109 -1.04 3.58 -7.36
C PHE A 109 -2.40 2.90 -7.44
N ASP A 110 -2.42 1.59 -7.28
CA ASP A 110 -3.62 0.77 -7.15
C ASP A 110 -3.59 0.08 -5.81
N ILE A 111 -4.61 0.29 -4.99
CA ILE A 111 -4.87 -0.52 -3.80
C ILE A 111 -5.69 -1.72 -4.23
N ARG A 112 -5.13 -2.91 -4.03
CA ARG A 112 -5.79 -4.18 -4.38
C ARG A 112 -6.45 -4.81 -3.17
N GLU A 113 -5.88 -4.55 -1.99
CA GLU A 113 -6.39 -5.05 -0.72
C GLU A 113 -6.01 -4.08 0.40
N ILE A 114 -6.96 -3.82 1.30
CA ILE A 114 -6.71 -3.11 2.56
C ILE A 114 -7.58 -3.72 3.65
N ARG A 115 -6.95 -4.16 4.74
CA ARG A 115 -7.59 -4.75 5.92
C ARG A 115 -7.11 -4.03 7.17
N THR A 116 -8.05 -3.70 8.04
CA THR A 116 -7.76 -3.13 9.35
C THR A 116 -8.11 -4.10 10.47
N ASP A 117 -7.46 -3.95 11.62
CA ASP A 117 -7.91 -4.58 12.86
C ASP A 117 -9.01 -3.76 13.55
N GLY A 118 -9.43 -4.18 14.75
CA GLY A 118 -10.46 -3.50 15.53
C GLY A 118 -10.07 -2.10 16.05
N SER A 119 -8.80 -1.71 15.96
CA SER A 119 -8.29 -0.39 16.31
C SER A 119 -8.21 0.57 15.11
N GLY A 120 -8.45 0.06 13.89
CA GLY A 120 -8.30 0.82 12.64
C GLY A 120 -6.88 0.81 12.07
N GLN A 121 -5.95 0.08 12.70
CA GLN A 121 -4.60 -0.12 12.16
C GLN A 121 -4.66 -1.03 10.94
N VAL A 122 -3.95 -0.68 9.87
CA VAL A 122 -3.83 -1.53 8.69
C VAL A 122 -2.94 -2.72 9.00
N VAL A 123 -3.50 -3.93 8.85
CA VAL A 123 -2.84 -5.23 9.13
C VAL A 123 -2.72 -6.11 7.88
N GLY A 124 -3.36 -5.70 6.78
CA GLY A 124 -3.20 -6.31 5.47
C GLY A 124 -3.26 -5.23 4.40
N PHE A 125 -2.27 -5.21 3.51
CA PHE A 125 -2.15 -4.21 2.47
C PHE A 125 -1.46 -4.81 1.25
N TRP A 126 -2.12 -4.72 0.11
CA TRP A 126 -1.52 -5.00 -1.19
C TRP A 126 -1.75 -3.80 -2.10
N ALA A 127 -0.66 -3.23 -2.58
CA ALA A 127 -0.70 -2.16 -3.55
C ALA A 127 0.35 -2.35 -4.64
N THR A 128 0.07 -1.76 -5.80
CA THR A 128 1.01 -1.59 -6.90
C THR A 128 1.16 -0.11 -7.17
N PHE A 129 2.36 0.37 -7.51
CA PHE A 129 2.54 1.78 -7.87
C PHE A 129 3.54 1.96 -8.99
N SER A 130 3.38 3.07 -9.71
CA SER A 130 4.22 3.47 -10.83
C SER A 130 4.56 4.95 -10.71
N GLN A 131 5.82 5.30 -10.92
CA GLN A 131 6.31 6.68 -10.88
C GLN A 131 6.32 7.32 -12.27
N SER A 132 6.18 8.66 -12.33
CA SER A 132 6.13 9.47 -13.56
C SER A 132 7.19 10.56 -13.58
#